data_AF-A0A2G9N2F4-F1
#
_entry.id   AF-A0A2G9N2F4-F1
#
_cell.length_a   1.000
_cell.length_b   1.000
_cell.length_c   1.000
_cell.angle_alpha   90.00
_cell.angle_beta   90.00
_cell.angle_gamma   90.00
#
_symmetry.space_group_name_H-M   'P 1'
#
loop_
_entity.id
_entity.type
_entity.pdbx_description
1 polymer ?
#
loop_
_entity_poly.entity_id
_entity_poly.type
_entity_poly.pdbx_seq_one_letter_code
_entity_poly.pdbx_strand_id
1 'polypeptide(L)' 'MPFIMNLKPRKFLGIESQGMIMAADIDGKPILIHLEKEVPNGTMIR' A
#
# COMPACT_ATOMS: atom_id res chain seq x y z
N MET A 1 -6.46 0.83 -5.14
CA MET A 1 -5.56 0.04 -4.27
C MET A 1 -5.29 0.82 -3.00
N PRO A 2 -5.28 0.18 -1.83
CA PRO A 2 -4.97 0.84 -0.56
C PRO A 2 -3.46 1.08 -0.35
N PHE A 3 -3.11 2.26 0.16
CA PHE A 3 -1.73 2.65 0.48
C PHE A 3 -1.63 3.24 1.90
N ILE A 4 -0.51 3.01 2.56
CA ILE A 4 -0.10 3.74 3.78
C ILE A 4 0.87 4.85 3.35
N MET A 5 0.45 6.10 3.57
CA MET A 5 1.13 7.31 3.06
C MET A 5 1.83 8.15 4.13
N ASN A 6 1.67 7.82 5.42
CA ASN A 6 2.22 8.60 6.55
C ASN A 6 3.50 7.99 7.14
N LEU A 7 4.16 7.07 6.43
CA LEU A 7 5.43 6.50 6.84
C LEU A 7 6.57 7.46 6.49
N LYS A 8 7.64 7.43 7.29
CA LYS A 8 8.90 8.08 6.89
C LYS A 8 9.42 7.40 5.61
N PRO A 9 9.86 8.16 4.58
CA PRO A 9 10.44 7.57 3.38
C PRO A 9 11.60 6.62 3.69
N ARG A 10 11.75 5.57 2.88
CA ARG A 10 12.82 4.59 3.03
C ARG A 10 13.43 4.21 1.69
N LYS A 11 14.76 4.15 1.65
CA LYS A 11 15.51 3.76 0.46
C LYS A 11 15.57 2.24 0.35
N PHE A 12 15.19 1.71 -0.82
CA PHE A 12 15.31 0.31 -1.21
C PHE A 12 16.02 0.22 -2.55
N LEU A 13 17.12 -0.53 -2.62
CA LEU A 13 17.89 -0.73 -3.85
C LEU A 13 18.24 0.57 -4.60
N GLY A 14 18.60 1.63 -3.86
CA GLY A 14 18.94 2.92 -4.47
C GLY A 14 17.75 3.87 -4.72
N ILE A 15 16.52 3.37 -4.65
CA ILE A 15 15.29 4.12 -4.93
C ILE A 15 14.58 4.48 -3.61
N GLU A 16 14.05 5.69 -3.51
CA GLU A 16 13.29 6.11 -2.34
C GLU A 16 11.81 5.70 -2.46
N SER A 17 11.33 4.88 -1.53
CA SER A 17 9.92 4.53 -1.40
C SER A 17 9.18 5.59 -0.57
N GLN A 18 8.08 6.10 -1.11
CA GLN A 18 7.23 7.15 -0.52
C GLN A 18 5.99 6.60 0.20
N GLY A 19 5.87 5.29 0.34
CA GLY A 19 4.72 4.66 0.98
C GLY A 19 4.79 3.15 0.97
N MET A 20 3.67 2.53 1.33
CA MET A 20 3.54 1.07 1.37
C MET A 20 2.18 0.65 0.83
N ILE A 21 2.15 -0.38 0.01
CA ILE A 21 0.90 -1.01 -0.45
C ILE A 21 0.43 -1.99 0.62
N MET A 22 -0.87 -1.99 0.94
CA MET A 22 -1.41 -2.98 1.88
C MET A 22 -1.69 -4.31 1.19
N ALA A 23 -1.26 -5.39 1.83
CA ALA A 23 -1.46 -6.77 1.39
C ALA A 23 -1.82 -7.65 2.61
N ALA A 24 -2.63 -8.68 2.39
CA ALA A 24 -2.77 -9.78 3.34
C ALA A 24 -1.59 -10.75 3.18
N ASP A 25 -1.10 -11.30 4.28
CA ASP A 25 -0.09 -12.36 4.26
C ASP A 25 -0.78 -13.71 4.44
N ILE A 26 -0.53 -14.65 3.52
CA ILE A 26 -0.88 -16.06 3.66
C ILE A 26 0.39 -16.87 3.40
N ASP A 27 0.91 -17.51 4.45
CA ASP A 27 2.11 -18.35 4.40
C ASP A 27 3.33 -17.65 3.74
N GLY A 28 3.54 -16.37 4.07
CA GLY A 28 4.64 -15.56 3.55
C GLY A 28 4.44 -15.07 2.11
N LYS A 29 3.25 -15.27 1.54
CA LYS A 29 2.89 -14.75 0.20
C LYS A 29 1.97 -13.53 0.36
N PRO A 30 2.35 -12.37 -0.20
CA PRO A 30 1.50 -11.18 -0.16
C PRO A 30 0.36 -11.29 -1.18
N ILE A 31 -0.87 -11.07 -0.72
CA ILE A 31 -2.08 -10.95 -1.53
C ILE A 31 -2.53 -9.50 -1.49
N LEU A 32 -2.53 -8.82 -2.63
CA LEU A 32 -2.90 -7.41 -2.71
C LEU A 32 -4.38 -7.19 -2.39
N ILE A 33 -4.66 -6.20 -1.56
CA ILE A 33 -6.03 -5.80 -1.24
C ILE A 33 -6.58 -4.94 -2.39
N HIS A 34 -7.73 -5.34 -2.93
CA HIS A 34 -8.47 -4.55 -3.92
C HIS A 34 -9.76 -4.01 -3.31
N LEU A 35 -10.20 -2.83 -3.75
CA LEU A 35 -11.48 -2.27 -3.34
C LEU A 35 -12.56 -2.89 -4.22
N GLU A 36 -13.71 -3.23 -3.63
CA GLU A 36 -14.83 -3.79 -4.40
C GLU A 36 -15.36 -2.81 -5.47
N LYS A 37 -15.21 -1.50 -5.23
CA LYS A 37 -15.68 -0.44 -6.11
C LYS A 37 -14.57 0.56 -6.39
N GLU A 38 -14.63 1.15 -7.58
CA GLU A 38 -13.80 2.32 -7.88
C GLU A 38 -14.21 3.50 -6.99
N VAL A 39 -13.21 4.16 -6.44
CA VAL A 39 -13.36 5.37 -5.63
C VAL A 39 -12.31 6.39 -6.08
N PRO A 40 -12.54 7.70 -5.86
CA PRO A 40 -11.54 8.71 -6.18
C PRO A 40 -10.19 8.44 -5.51
N ASN A 41 -9.09 8.80 -6.18
CA ASN A 41 -7.76 8.71 -5.62
C ASN A 41 -7.65 9.55 -4.34
N GLY A 42 -7.01 9.00 -3.31
CA GLY A 42 -6.86 9.68 -2.01
C GLY A 42 -8.10 9.59 -1.11
N THR A 43 -9.14 8.82 -1.48
CA THR A 43 -10.25 8.51 -0.57
C THR A 43 -9.72 7.91 0.74
N MET A 44 -10.05 8.54 1.86
CA MET A 44 -9.57 8.11 3.18
C MET A 44 -10.16 6.76 3.57
N ILE A 45 -9.29 5.85 3.98
CA ILE A 45 -9.65 4.56 4.58
C ILE A 45 -9.92 4.80 6.08
N ARG A 46 -10.96 4.16 6.61
CA ARG A 46 -11.36 4.23 8.03
C ARG A 46 -11.57 2.85 8.60
#